data_AF-A0A8H6HD33-F1
#
_entry.id   AF-A0A8H6HD33-F1
#
_cell.length_a   1.000
_cell.length_b   1.000
_cell.length_c   1.000
_cell.angle_alpha   90.00
_cell.angle_beta   90.00
_cell.angle_gamma   90.00
#
_symmetry.space_group_name_H-M   'P 1'
#
loop_
_entity.id
_entity.type
_entity.pdbx_description
1 polymer ?
#
loop_
_entity_poly.entity_id
_entity_poly.type
_entity_poly.pdbx_seq_one_letter_code
_entity_poly.pdbx_strand_id
1 'polypeptide(L)' 'KSSHNDPELQLIAETLAAFSHTTKMCLGLRYPALEYKNFLSITMIGTSPIFYKIMICRELAEAV' A
#
# COMPACT_ATOMS: atom_id res chain seq x y z
N LYS A 1 23.83 -4.37 -5.21
CA LYS A 1 22.73 -3.40 -5.39
C LYS A 1 21.88 -3.45 -4.13
N SER A 2 22.06 -2.51 -3.21
CA SER A 2 21.29 -2.42 -1.98
C SER A 2 19.85 -2.03 -2.34
N SER A 3 18.86 -2.81 -1.93
CA SER A 3 17.44 -2.63 -2.27
C SER A 3 16.79 -1.37 -1.65
N HIS A 4 17.57 -0.55 -0.96
CA HIS A 4 17.12 0.62 -0.19
C HIS A 4 16.67 1.82 -1.02
N ASN A 5 16.81 1.78 -2.35
CA ASN A 5 16.50 2.90 -3.26
C ASN A 5 15.60 2.45 -4.43
N ASP A 6 14.87 1.35 -4.29
CA ASP A 6 13.91 0.94 -5.30
C ASP A 6 12.58 1.72 -5.10
N PRO A 7 12.27 2.70 -5.96
CA PRO A 7 11.09 3.55 -5.82
C PRO A 7 9.78 2.77 -5.99
N GLU A 8 9.81 1.59 -6.62
CA GLU A 8 8.65 0.71 -6.76
C GLU A 8 8.41 -0.07 -5.46
N LEU A 9 9.47 -0.63 -4.85
CA LEU A 9 9.35 -1.31 -3.54
C LEU A 9 8.90 -0.35 -2.45
N GLN A 10 9.42 0.88 -2.45
CA GLN A 10 8.98 1.91 -1.51
C GLN A 10 7.50 2.25 -1.70
N LEU A 11 7.04 2.40 -2.95
CA LEU A 11 5.64 2.68 -3.25
C LEU A 11 4.72 1.57 -2.72
N ILE A 12 5.09 0.31 -2.93
CA ILE A 12 4.33 -0.84 -2.44
C ILE A 12 4.27 -0.84 -0.91
N ALA A 13 5.40 -0.61 -0.24
CA ALA A 13 5.48 -0.57 1.22
C ALA A 13 4.61 0.55 1.81
N GLU A 14 4.67 1.76 1.25
CA GLU A 14 3.84 2.90 1.68
C GLU A 14 2.35 2.62 1.48
N THR A 15 1.99 1.98 0.37
CA THR A 15 0.61 1.62 0.07
C THR A 15 0.07 0.59 1.07
N LEU A 16 0.86 -0.42 1.42
CA LEU A 16 0.53 -1.40 2.46
C LEU A 16 0.38 -0.76 3.84
N ALA A 17 1.30 0.13 4.20
CA ALA A 17 1.25 0.85 5.47
C ALA A 17 -0.02 1.73 5.59
N ALA A 18 -0.39 2.43 4.52
CA ALA A 18 -1.60 3.25 4.46
C ALA A 18 -2.87 2.40 4.64
N PHE A 19 -2.94 1.24 3.99
CA PHE A 19 -4.07 0.32 4.15
C PHE A 19 -4.15 -0.27 5.56
N SER A 20 -3.02 -0.71 6.13
CA SER A 20 -2.95 -1.23 7.50
C SER A 20 -3.41 -0.19 8.52
N HIS A 21 -2.95 1.06 8.39
CA HIS A 21 -3.37 2.16 9.25
C HIS A 21 -4.87 2.44 9.16
N THR A 22 -5.42 2.49 7.94
CA THR A 22 -6.85 2.71 7.70
C THR A 22 -7.68 1.59 8.32
N THR A 23 -7.26 0.34 8.15
CA THR A 23 -7.95 -0.84 8.69
C THR A 23 -8.00 -0.81 10.21
N LYS A 24 -6.85 -0.54 10.86
CA LYS A 24 -6.77 -0.38 12.32
C LYS A 24 -7.68 0.73 12.83
N MET A 25 -7.73 1.87 12.13
CA MET A 25 -8.62 2.98 12.48
C MET A 25 -10.11 2.61 12.35
N CYS A 26 -10.51 1.93 11.27
CA CYS A 26 -11.88 1.44 11.08
C CYS A 26 -12.31 0.50 12.21
N LEU A 27 -11.45 -0.44 12.59
CA LEU A 27 -11.70 -1.36 13.72
C LEU A 27 -11.88 -0.61 15.04
N GLY A 28 -11.02 0.39 15.33
CA GLY A 28 -11.12 1.22 16.52
C GLY A 28 -12.41 2.05 16.58
N LEU A 29 -12.92 2.48 15.43
CA LEU A 29 -14.16 3.23 15.29
C LEU A 29 -15.42 2.33 15.14
N ARG A 30 -15.28 1.00 15.24
CA ARG A 30 -16.33 -0.01 15.01
C ARG A 30 -16.99 0.07 13.63
N TYR A 31 -16.30 0.62 12.64
CA TYR A 31 -16.68 0.47 11.25
C TYR A 31 -16.26 -0.91 10.73
N PRO A 32 -17.00 -1.48 9.75
CA PRO A 32 -16.56 -2.68 9.08
C PRO A 32 -15.18 -2.44 8.45
N ALA A 33 -14.22 -3.31 8.77
CA ALA A 33 -12.91 -3.29 8.14
C ALA A 33 -13.04 -3.57 6.64
N LEU A 34 -12.16 -2.95 5.85
CA LEU A 34 -12.09 -3.24 4.42
C LEU A 34 -11.38 -4.58 4.22
N GLU A 35 -12.07 -5.55 3.63
CA GLU A 35 -11.48 -6.85 3.25
C GLU A 35 -10.49 -6.70 2.09
N TYR A 36 -10.78 -5.78 1.17
CA TYR A 36 -9.90 -5.44 0.05
C TYR A 36 -10.09 -4.00 -0.41
N LYS A 37 -9.05 -3.43 -1.04
CA LYS A 37 -9.11 -2.11 -1.66
C LYS A 37 -8.08 -1.98 -2.79
N ASN A 38 -8.50 -1.32 -3.87
CA ASN A 38 -7.57 -0.85 -4.89
C ASN A 38 -6.98 0.50 -4.48
N PHE A 39 -5.65 0.60 -4.45
CA PHE A 39 -4.92 1.84 -4.32
C PHE A 39 -4.34 2.23 -5.67
N LEU A 40 -4.56 3.49 -6.03
CA LEU A 40 -3.93 4.10 -7.18
C LEU A 40 -2.67 4.81 -6.66
N SER A 41 -1.52 4.34 -7.11
CA SER A 41 -0.22 4.81 -6.64
C SER A 41 0.62 5.25 -7.84
N ILE A 42 1.51 6.20 -7.63
CA ILE A 42 2.40 6.73 -8.67
C ILE A 42 3.81 6.84 -8.10
N THR A 43 4.81 6.47 -8.89
CA THR A 43 6.22 6.72 -8.56
C THR A 43 6.99 7.21 -9.78
N MET A 44 8.14 7.82 -9.55
CA MET A 44 9.02 8.32 -10.60
C MET A 44 10.21 7.36 -10.75
N ILE A 45 10.42 6.84 -11.96
CA ILE A 45 11.64 6.11 -12.33
C ILE A 45 12.40 6.98 -13.33
N GLY A 46 13.51 7.57 -12.87
CA GLY A 46 14.19 8.64 -13.62
C GLY A 46 13.25 9.84 -13.79
N THR A 47 12.95 10.21 -15.03
CA THR A 47 12.01 11.30 -15.38
C THR A 47 10.64 10.80 -15.81
N SER A 48 10.40 9.49 -15.79
CA SER A 48 9.15 8.89 -16.26
C SER A 48 8.23 8.55 -15.08
N PRO A 49 6.97 9.01 -15.09
CA PRO A 49 5.97 8.58 -14.12
C PRO A 49 5.48 7.16 -14.43
N ILE A 50 5.43 6.31 -13.42
CA ILE A 50 4.83 4.97 -13.50
C ILE A 50 3.62 4.91 -12.59
N PHE A 51 2.50 4.45 -13.13
CA PHE A 51 1.22 4.35 -12.44
C PHE A 51 0.93 2.89 -12.08
N TYR A 52 0.51 2.67 -10.85
CA TYR A 52 0.17 1.35 -10.31
C TYR A 52 -1.28 1.33 -9.84
N LYS A 53 -1.94 0.21 -10.12
CA LYS A 53 -3.19 -0.18 -9.46
C LYS A 53 -2.89 -1.36 -8.55
N ILE A 54 -2.70 -1.07 -7.27
CA ILE A 54 -2.30 -2.07 -6.27
C ILE A 54 -3.57 -2.55 -5.56
N MET A 55 -3.90 -3.83 -5.72
CA MET A 55 -4.98 -4.45 -4.97
C MET A 55 -4.40 -5.01 -3.67
N ILE A 56 -4.89 -4.51 -2.53
CA ILE A 56 -4.48 -5.00 -1.21
C ILE A 56 -5.70 -5.64 -0.56
N CYS A 57 -5.52 -6.84 -0.02
CA CYS A 57 -6.47 -7.47 0.89
C CYS A 57 -5.96 -7.43 2.33
N ARG A 58 -6.88 -7.63 3.27
CA ARG A 58 -6.58 -7.67 4.70
C ARG A 58 -5.54 -8.72 5.05
N GLU A 59 -5.69 -9.93 4.53
CA GLU A 59 -4.75 -11.04 4.77
C GLU A 59 -3.32 -10.68 4.34
N LEU A 60 -3.18 -10.05 3.17
CA LEU A 60 -1.87 -9.59 2.70
C LEU A 60 -1.28 -8.55 3.65
N ALA A 61 -2.07 -7.57 4.10
CA ALA A 61 -1.60 -6.52 5.00
C ALA A 61 -1.30 -7.00 6.43
N GLU A 62 -1.83 -8.15 6.84
CA GLU A 62 -1.51 -8.81 8.12
C GLU A 62 -0.29 -9.74 8.01
N ALA A 63 0.04 -10.22 6.80
CA ALA A 63 1.13 -11.15 6.56
C ALA A 63 2.52 -10.48 6.36
N VAL A 64 2.56 -9.15 6.19
CA VAL A 64 3.79 -8.34 6.08
C VAL A 64 4.06 -7.60 7.38
#